data_AF-A0A497CRZ1-F1
#
_entry.id   AF-A0A497CRZ1-F1
#
_cell.length_a   1.000
_cell.length_b   1.000
_cell.length_c   1.000
_cell.angle_alpha   90.00
_cell.angle_beta   90.00
_cell.angle_gamma   90.00
#
_symmetry.space_group_name_H-M   'P 1'
#
loop_
_entity.id
_entity.type
_entity.pdbx_description
1 polymer ?
#
loop_
_entity_poly.entity_id
_entity_poly.type
_entity_poly.pdbx_seq_one_letter_code
_entity_poly.pdbx_strand_id
1 'polypeptide(L)'
;MLPRILFILLLPLLFSCYHENQVTIEIPDHLLSEEEMVDIITDVQLVDGAITYRRSRRIEQKDFRKFAYEQIFTTYGINAKVLNENLNYYNNNPKQMELIYENVLAKLSRIEGEIKEEANKADTLEIKK
;
A
#
# COMPACT_ATOMS: atom_id res chain seq x y z
N MET A 1 -19.79 26.62 45.12
CA MET A 1 -19.24 25.26 45.32
C MET A 1 -19.11 24.46 44.01
N LEU A 2 -19.88 24.78 42.96
CA LEU A 2 -19.72 24.24 41.59
C LEU A 2 -18.31 24.35 40.95
N PRO A 3 -17.56 25.47 41.04
CA PRO A 3 -16.29 25.58 40.30
C PRO A 3 -15.17 24.70 40.89
N ARG A 4 -15.27 24.33 42.17
CA ARG A 4 -14.35 23.39 42.83
C ARG A 4 -14.59 21.94 42.40
N ILE A 5 -15.85 21.57 42.13
CA ILE A 5 -16.24 20.24 41.66
C ILE A 5 -15.80 20.05 40.20
N LEU A 6 -15.90 21.10 39.38
CA LEU A 6 -15.41 21.09 38.00
C LEU A 6 -13.90 20.78 37.93
N PHE A 7 -13.11 21.33 38.86
CA PHE A 7 -11.66 21.13 38.93
C PHE A 7 -11.27 19.70 39.32
N ILE A 8 -12.07 19.05 40.17
CA ILE A 8 -11.87 17.65 40.60
C ILE A 8 -12.20 16.67 39.47
N LEU A 9 -13.20 16.99 38.63
CA LEU A 9 -13.60 16.17 37.48
C LEU A 9 -12.62 16.28 36.29
N LEU A 10 -11.83 17.35 36.24
CA LEU A 10 -10.84 17.61 35.19
C LEU A 10 -9.44 17.04 35.52
N LEU A 11 -9.17 16.77 36.81
CA LEU A 11 -7.91 16.21 37.30
C LEU A 11 -7.53 14.82 36.76
N PRO A 12 -8.46 13.86 36.51
CA PRO A 12 -8.08 12.55 35.97
C PRO A 12 -7.67 12.57 34.48
N LEU A 13 -7.91 13.66 33.73
CA LEU A 13 -7.48 13.79 32.32
C LEU A 13 -5.95 13.91 32.17
N LEU A 14 -5.24 14.28 33.24
CA LEU A 14 -3.77 14.45 33.23
C LEU A 14 -3.01 13.15 33.54
N PHE A 15 -3.72 12.08 33.94
CA PHE A 15 -3.14 10.76 34.21
C PHE A 15 -3.38 9.75 33.08
N SER A 16 -3.62 10.21 31.85
CA SER A 16 -3.53 9.34 30.67
C SER A 16 -2.07 8.90 30.53
N CYS A 17 -1.72 7.79 31.18
CA CYS A 17 -0.43 7.15 31.05
C CYS A 17 -0.17 6.89 29.56
N TYR A 18 0.86 7.53 29.03
CA TYR A 18 1.51 7.12 27.79
C TYR A 18 2.12 5.74 28.07
N HIS A 19 1.38 4.69 27.74
CA HIS A 19 1.93 3.34 27.73
C HIS A 19 2.85 3.29 26.50
N GLU A 20 4.15 3.44 26.74
CA GLU A 20 5.16 3.16 25.74
C GLU A 20 5.10 1.65 25.49
N ASN A 21 4.24 1.25 24.54
CA ASN A 21 4.30 -0.07 23.94
C ASN A 21 5.72 -0.17 23.41
N GLN A 22 6.55 -1.00 24.04
CA GLN A 22 7.83 -1.36 23.47
C GLN A 22 7.51 -2.06 22.16
N VAL A 23 7.62 -1.33 21.04
CA VAL A 23 7.42 -1.88 19.72
C VAL A 23 8.63 -2.76 19.47
N THR A 24 8.51 -4.04 19.84
CA THR A 24 9.42 -5.06 19.34
C THR A 24 9.14 -5.18 17.85
N ILE A 25 10.04 -4.65 17.04
CA ILE A 25 9.97 -4.81 15.59
C ILE A 25 10.24 -6.30 15.32
N GLU A 26 9.18 -7.05 15.09
CA GLU A 26 9.28 -8.46 14.72
C GLU A 26 9.82 -8.55 13.29
N ILE A 27 11.00 -9.15 13.14
CA ILE A 27 11.57 -9.46 11.82
C ILE A 27 10.75 -10.62 11.24
N PRO A 28 10.17 -10.48 10.04
CA PRO A 28 9.41 -11.57 9.41
C PRO A 28 10.31 -12.78 9.15
N ASP A 29 9.77 -14.00 9.33
CA ASP A 29 10.46 -15.25 9.00
C ASP A 29 10.90 -15.28 7.53
N HIS A 30 10.07 -14.70 6.66
CA HIS A 30 10.35 -14.47 5.25
C HIS A 30 10.45 -12.96 5.00
N LEU A 31 11.65 -12.42 5.21
CA LEU A 31 11.96 -11.02 4.94
C LEU A 31 12.16 -10.81 3.43
N LEU A 32 11.31 -9.98 2.85
CA LEU A 32 11.41 -9.51 1.47
C LEU A 32 12.43 -8.37 1.41
N SER A 33 13.21 -8.31 0.35
CA SER A 33 14.11 -7.19 0.07
C SER A 33 13.34 -5.91 -0.28
N GLU A 34 14.01 -4.76 -0.22
CA GLU A 34 13.42 -3.48 -0.63
C GLU A 34 12.99 -3.50 -2.11
N GLU A 35 13.77 -4.16 -2.98
CA GLU A 35 13.46 -4.31 -4.41
C GLU A 35 12.20 -5.17 -4.63
N GLU A 36 12.09 -6.31 -3.93
CA GLU A 36 10.88 -7.14 -3.96
C GLU A 36 9.66 -6.36 -3.45
N MET A 37 9.82 -5.57 -2.37
CA MET A 37 8.74 -4.72 -1.85
C MET A 37 8.32 -3.63 -2.85
N VAL A 38 9.27 -3.01 -3.56
CA VAL A 38 8.95 -2.04 -4.64
C VAL A 38 8.12 -2.72 -5.72
N ASP A 39 8.51 -3.91 -6.15
CA ASP A 39 7.81 -4.65 -7.20
C ASP A 39 6.41 -5.09 -6.78
N ILE A 40 6.29 -5.71 -5.61
CA ILE A 40 5.02 -6.19 -5.05
C ILE A 40 4.07 -5.02 -4.80
N ILE A 41 4.52 -3.94 -4.16
CA ILE A 41 3.66 -2.78 -3.87
C ILE A 41 3.21 -2.13 -5.18
N THR A 42 4.08 -2.04 -6.19
CA THR A 42 3.69 -1.52 -7.52
C THR A 42 2.52 -2.31 -8.09
N ASP A 43 2.58 -3.64 -8.07
CA ASP A 43 1.49 -4.49 -8.58
C ASP A 43 0.22 -4.39 -7.73
N VAL A 44 0.36 -4.27 -6.40
CA VAL A 44 -0.78 -4.00 -5.50
C VAL A 44 -1.48 -2.69 -5.89
N GLN A 45 -0.74 -1.61 -6.11
CA GLN A 45 -1.31 -0.32 -6.51
C GLN A 45 -2.01 -0.39 -7.88
N LEU A 46 -1.42 -1.11 -8.84
CA LEU A 46 -2.05 -1.34 -10.16
C LEU A 46 -3.36 -2.13 -10.03
N VAL A 47 -3.37 -3.20 -9.22
CA VAL A 47 -4.57 -4.00 -8.95
C VAL A 47 -5.65 -3.18 -8.26
N ASP A 48 -5.31 -2.41 -7.22
CA ASP A 48 -6.28 -1.55 -6.53
C ASP A 48 -6.82 -0.43 -7.44
N GLY A 49 -5.97 0.12 -8.31
CA GLY A 49 -6.39 1.03 -9.38
C GLY A 49 -7.40 0.39 -10.33
N ALA A 50 -7.13 -0.83 -10.81
CA ALA A 50 -8.03 -1.59 -11.67
C ALA A 50 -9.37 -1.93 -10.99
N ILE A 51 -9.33 -2.32 -9.71
CA ILE A 51 -10.54 -2.57 -8.91
C ILE A 51 -11.37 -1.29 -8.78
N THR A 52 -10.71 -0.16 -8.47
CA THR A 52 -11.36 1.14 -8.32
C THR A 52 -11.99 1.61 -9.63
N TYR A 53 -11.28 1.47 -10.75
CA TYR A 53 -11.78 1.76 -12.08
C TYR A 53 -13.01 0.91 -12.44
N ARG A 54 -12.96 -0.40 -12.20
CA ARG A 54 -14.10 -1.29 -12.47
C ARG A 54 -15.33 -0.91 -11.64
N ARG A 55 -15.12 -0.61 -10.35
CA ARG A 55 -16.17 -0.15 -9.44
C ARG A 55 -16.81 1.16 -9.93
N SER A 56 -16.01 2.12 -10.40
CA SER A 56 -16.54 3.40 -10.91
C SER A 56 -17.34 3.22 -12.19
N ARG A 57 -17.02 2.21 -13.00
CA ARG A 57 -17.73 1.83 -14.24
C ARG A 57 -18.90 0.86 -14.01
N ARG A 58 -19.21 0.52 -12.75
CA ARG A 58 -20.25 -0.48 -12.38
C ARG A 58 -20.05 -1.83 -13.09
N ILE A 59 -18.79 -2.20 -13.35
CA ILE A 59 -18.44 -3.51 -13.91
C ILE A 59 -18.39 -4.48 -12.74
N GLU A 60 -19.47 -5.22 -12.55
CA GLU A 60 -19.60 -6.18 -11.45
C GLU A 60 -18.92 -7.50 -11.84
N GLN A 61 -17.84 -7.84 -11.14
CA GLN A 61 -17.22 -9.15 -11.25
C GLN A 61 -16.98 -9.66 -9.84
N LYS A 62 -17.89 -10.53 -9.40
CA LYS A 62 -17.75 -11.25 -8.14
C LYS A 62 -16.37 -11.92 -8.14
N ASP A 63 -15.65 -11.76 -7.04
CA ASP A 63 -14.33 -12.34 -6.80
C ASP A 63 -13.14 -11.76 -7.60
N PHE A 64 -13.31 -10.72 -8.42
CA PHE A 64 -12.18 -10.11 -9.16
C PHE A 64 -11.03 -9.67 -8.24
N ARG A 65 -11.35 -9.03 -7.09
CA ARG A 65 -10.34 -8.64 -6.09
C ARG A 65 -9.56 -9.86 -5.60
N LYS A 66 -10.26 -10.93 -5.23
CA LYS A 66 -9.64 -12.14 -4.71
C LYS A 66 -8.69 -12.73 -5.75
N PHE A 67 -9.18 -12.92 -6.97
CA PHE A 67 -8.37 -13.43 -8.08
C PHE A 67 -7.14 -12.55 -8.35
N ALA A 68 -7.30 -11.23 -8.40
CA ALA A 68 -6.19 -10.31 -8.70
C ALA A 68 -5.08 -10.36 -7.63
N TYR A 69 -5.43 -10.41 -6.34
CA TYR A 69 -4.43 -10.57 -5.28
C TYR A 69 -3.82 -11.98 -5.26
N GLU A 70 -4.59 -13.03 -5.57
CA GLU A 70 -4.04 -14.39 -5.72
C GLU A 70 -3.00 -14.46 -6.84
N GLN A 71 -3.17 -13.71 -7.93
CA GLN A 71 -2.15 -13.60 -8.97
C GLN A 71 -0.87 -12.96 -8.46
N ILE A 72 -0.95 -11.84 -7.72
CA ILE A 72 0.24 -11.22 -7.09
C ILE A 72 0.96 -12.24 -6.21
N PHE A 73 0.23 -12.88 -5.30
CA PHE A 73 0.82 -13.86 -4.38
C PHE A 73 1.50 -15.02 -5.10
N THR A 74 0.89 -15.51 -6.18
CA THR A 74 1.47 -16.58 -7.01
C THR A 74 2.73 -16.11 -7.73
N THR A 75 2.72 -14.91 -8.33
CA THR A 75 3.86 -14.34 -9.06
C THR A 75 5.09 -14.19 -8.18
N TYR A 76 4.92 -13.71 -6.94
CA TYR A 76 6.03 -13.45 -6.02
C TYR A 76 6.31 -14.60 -5.04
N GLY A 77 5.55 -15.70 -5.09
CA GLY A 77 5.73 -16.84 -4.17
C GLY A 77 5.44 -16.50 -2.71
N ILE A 78 4.55 -15.55 -2.45
CA ILE A 78 4.19 -15.07 -1.11
C ILE A 78 2.72 -15.35 -0.79
N ASN A 79 2.27 -14.93 0.39
CA ASN A 79 0.87 -14.89 0.74
C ASN A 79 0.55 -13.60 1.52
N ALA A 80 -0.73 -13.40 1.85
CA ALA A 80 -1.17 -12.20 2.57
C ALA A 80 -0.47 -11.98 3.92
N LYS A 81 -0.13 -13.06 4.64
CA LYS A 81 0.60 -12.98 5.92
C LYS A 81 2.01 -12.43 5.71
N VAL A 82 2.76 -13.01 4.76
CA VAL A 82 4.11 -12.55 4.41
C VAL A 82 4.12 -11.08 4.00
N LEU A 83 3.19 -10.67 3.13
CA LEU A 83 3.08 -9.27 2.72
C LEU A 83 2.80 -8.34 3.91
N ASN A 84 1.85 -8.71 4.78
CA ASN A 84 1.50 -7.90 5.95
C ASN A 84 2.65 -7.78 6.95
N GLU A 85 3.38 -8.86 7.21
CA GLU A 85 4.54 -8.87 8.10
C GLU A 85 5.66 -7.98 7.57
N ASN A 86 5.94 -8.03 6.27
CA ASN A 86 6.94 -7.17 5.64
C ASN A 86 6.50 -5.69 5.61
N LEU A 87 5.23 -5.41 5.34
CA LEU A 87 4.70 -4.04 5.46
C LEU A 87 4.88 -3.50 6.89
N ASN A 88 4.57 -4.31 7.90
CA ASN A 88 4.79 -3.92 9.30
C ASN A 88 6.27 -3.68 9.60
N TYR A 89 7.16 -4.57 9.14
CA TYR A 89 8.60 -4.42 9.31
C TYR A 89 9.11 -3.09 8.73
N TYR A 90 8.82 -2.82 7.46
CA TYR A 90 9.28 -1.59 6.79
C TYR A 90 8.60 -0.33 7.33
N ASN A 91 7.32 -0.39 7.72
CA ASN A 91 6.62 0.76 8.32
C ASN A 91 7.23 1.20 9.67
N ASN A 92 7.89 0.28 10.39
CA ASN A 92 8.63 0.61 11.61
C ASN A 92 9.99 1.26 11.34
N ASN A 93 10.43 1.34 10.08
CA ASN A 93 11.60 2.11 9.65
C ASN A 93 11.20 3.15 8.59
N PRO A 94 10.73 4.34 9.00
CA PRO A 94 10.16 5.34 8.10
C PRO A 94 11.06 5.71 6.92
N LYS A 95 12.38 5.77 7.11
CA LYS A 95 13.33 6.10 6.04
C LYS A 95 13.41 5.02 4.96
N GLN A 96 13.37 3.74 5.34
CA GLN A 96 13.37 2.64 4.37
C GLN A 96 12.04 2.59 3.62
N MET A 97 10.92 2.74 4.34
CA MET A 97 9.60 2.76 3.69
C MET A 97 9.43 3.95 2.74
N GLU A 98 9.98 5.12 3.10
CA GLU A 98 10.01 6.30 2.21
C GLU A 98 10.72 5.97 0.89
N LEU A 99 11.93 5.40 0.95
CA LEU A 99 12.69 4.99 -0.25
C LEU A 99 11.94 3.95 -1.08
N ILE A 100 11.30 2.96 -0.46
CA ILE A 100 10.45 1.99 -1.16
C ILE A 100 9.33 2.71 -1.92
N TYR A 101 8.61 3.62 -1.26
CA TYR A 101 7.50 4.34 -1.90
C TYR A 101 7.96 5.30 -3.00
N GLU A 102 9.08 5.99 -2.84
CA GLU A 102 9.68 6.81 -3.90
C GLU A 102 9.95 5.98 -5.16
N ASN A 103 10.53 4.79 -4.98
CA ASN A 103 10.81 3.86 -6.08
C ASN A 103 9.52 3.28 -6.70
N VAL A 104 8.49 2.99 -5.90
CA VAL A 104 7.16 2.60 -6.41
C VAL A 104 6.57 3.71 -7.29
N LEU A 105 6.61 4.96 -6.83
CA LEU A 105 6.09 6.11 -7.59
C LEU A 105 6.88 6.33 -8.90
N ALA A 106 8.19 6.18 -8.87
CA ALA A 106 9.03 6.25 -10.06
C ALA A 106 8.69 5.12 -11.05
N LYS A 107 8.52 3.88 -10.56
CA LYS A 107 8.15 2.73 -11.40
C LYS A 107 6.77 2.90 -12.03
N LEU A 108 5.77 3.35 -11.26
CA LEU A 108 4.43 3.65 -11.77
C LEU A 108 4.46 4.75 -12.85
N SER A 109 5.26 5.80 -12.63
CA SER A 109 5.42 6.90 -13.58
C SER A 109 6.05 6.43 -14.90
N ARG A 110 7.03 5.52 -14.84
CA ARG A 110 7.61 4.87 -16.02
C ARG A 110 6.58 4.04 -16.78
N ILE A 111 5.82 3.19 -16.08
CA ILE A 111 4.75 2.37 -16.68
C ILE A 111 3.72 3.27 -17.38
N GLU A 112 3.31 4.38 -16.76
CA GLU A 112 2.39 5.32 -17.37
C GLU A 112 2.96 5.95 -18.65
N GLY A 113 4.24 6.33 -18.63
CA GLY A 113 4.95 6.85 -19.80
C GLY A 113 4.99 5.84 -20.96
N GLU A 114 5.34 4.59 -20.67
CA GLU A 114 5.41 3.50 -21.65
C GLU A 114 4.05 3.26 -22.32
N ILE A 115 2.97 3.19 -21.53
CA ILE A 115 1.60 3.03 -22.05
C ILE A 115 1.20 4.19 -22.96
N LYS A 116 1.53 5.44 -22.57
CA LYS A 116 1.25 6.64 -23.38
C LYS A 116 1.99 6.62 -24.71
N GLU A 117 3.27 6.22 -24.70
CA GLU A 117 4.05 6.10 -25.93
C GLU A 117 3.49 5.02 -26.87
N GLU A 118 3.08 3.88 -26.33
CA GLU A 118 2.46 2.79 -27.10
C GLU A 118 1.14 3.23 -27.74
N ALA A 119 0.28 3.93 -26.99
CA ALA A 119 -0.96 4.48 -27.51
C ALA A 119 -0.73 5.47 -28.65
N ASN A 120 0.21 6.41 -28.50
CA ASN A 120 0.55 7.39 -29.54
C ASN A 120 1.07 6.73 -30.84
N LYS A 121 1.84 5.65 -30.71
CA LYS A 121 2.33 4.88 -31.87
C LYS A 121 1.18 4.18 -32.58
N ALA A 122 0.24 3.58 -31.85
CA ALA A 122 -0.93 2.92 -32.41
C ALA A 122 -1.81 3.90 -33.20
N ASP A 123 -2.11 5.07 -32.65
CA ASP A 123 -2.92 6.11 -33.31
C ASP A 123 -2.26 6.61 -34.60
N THR A 124 -0.93 6.76 -34.60
CA THR A 124 -0.18 7.19 -35.80
C THR A 124 -0.21 6.15 -36.93
N LEU A 125 -0.33 4.87 -36.60
CA LEU A 125 -0.40 3.77 -37.58
C LEU A 125 -1.81 3.62 -38.17
N GLU A 126 -2.86 3.96 -37.43
CA GLU A 126 -4.23 3.99 -37.95
C GLU A 126 -4.47 5.17 -38.90
N ILE A 127 -3.88 6.34 -38.65
CA ILE A 127 -4.01 7.53 -39.53
C ILE A 127 -3.30 7.34 -40.89
N LYS A 128 -2.36 6.41 -40.99
CA LYS A 128 -1.60 6.12 -42.23
C LYS A 128 -2.23 5.04 -43.12
N LYS A 129 -3.33 4.41 -42.70
CA LYS A 129 -4.11 3.44 -43.49
C LYS A 129 -5.31 4.12 -44.14
#